data_AF-A0A120GVD4-F1
#
_entry.id   AF-A0A120GVD4-F1
#
_cell.length_a   1.000
_cell.length_b   1.000
_cell.length_c   1.000
_cell.angle_alpha   90.00
_cell.angle_beta   90.00
_cell.angle_gamma   90.00
#
_symmetry.space_group_name_H-M   'P 1'
#
loop_
_entity.id
_entity.type
_entity.pdbx_description
1 polymer ?
#
loop_
_entity_poly.entity_id
_entity_poly.type
_entity_poly.pdbx_seq_one_letter_code
_entity_poly.pdbx_strand_id
1 'polypeptide(L)' 'DPFIEPKYAAYMLKYDSTHGQFKGEVKVDGQDLTVNGKRVRFYQERDPANIPWA' A
#
# COMPACT_ATOMS: atom_id res chain seq x y z
N ASP A 1 -5.77 -0.93 -4.93
CA ASP A 1 -6.22 -2.23 -5.44
C ASP A 1 -7.64 -2.44 -4.95
N PRO A 2 -8.61 -2.75 -5.83
CA PRO A 2 -10.01 -2.90 -5.43
C PRO A 2 -10.33 -4.14 -4.57
N PHE A 3 -9.39 -5.09 -4.44
CA PHE A 3 -9.62 -6.37 -3.74
C PHE A 3 -8.72 -6.56 -2.53
N ILE A 4 -7.82 -5.62 -2.25
CA ILE A 4 -6.81 -5.75 -1.20
C ILE A 4 -6.95 -4.61 -0.20
N GLU A 5 -7.04 -4.97 1.09
CA GLU A 5 -7.00 -4.00 2.18
C GLU A 5 -5.60 -3.41 2.38
N PRO A 6 -5.46 -2.17 2.89
CA PRO A 6 -4.15 -1.52 3.04
C PRO A 6 -3.24 -2.30 3.97
N LYS A 7 -3.80 -2.98 4.98
CA LYS A 7 -3.06 -3.88 5.87
C LYS A 7 -2.41 -5.04 5.14
N TYR A 8 -3.12 -5.63 4.18
CA TYR A 8 -2.59 -6.74 3.40
C TYR A 8 -1.56 -6.25 2.37
N ALA A 9 -1.80 -5.09 1.76
CA ALA A 9 -0.82 -4.43 0.89
C ALA A 9 0.48 -4.10 1.65
N ALA A 10 0.40 -3.61 2.89
CA ALA A 10 1.56 -3.38 3.74
C ALA A 10 2.34 -4.67 4.06
N TYR A 11 1.61 -5.77 4.27
CA TYR A 11 2.23 -7.09 4.48
C TYR A 11 2.97 -7.56 3.22
N MET A 12 2.33 -7.49 2.04
CA MET A 12 2.96 -7.85 0.77
C MET A 12 4.19 -6.98 0.47
N LEU A 13 4.13 -5.69 0.78
CA LEU A 13 5.27 -4.80 0.63
C LEU A 13 6.42 -5.16 1.58
N LYS A 14 6.11 -5.67 2.78
CA LYS A 14 7.11 -6.04 3.77
C LYS A 14 7.78 -7.39 3.47
N TYR A 15 7.04 -8.34 2.91
CA TYR A 15 7.49 -9.71 2.70
C TYR A 15 7.40 -10.09 1.22
N ASP A 16 8.55 -10.13 0.54
CA ASP A 16 8.69 -10.63 -0.82
C ASP A 16 9.48 -11.95 -0.81
N SER A 17 9.03 -12.95 -1.57
CA SER A 17 9.64 -14.30 -1.59
C SER A 17 10.92 -14.37 -2.41
N THR A 18 11.10 -13.46 -3.38
CA THR A 18 12.24 -13.44 -4.30
C THR A 18 13.33 -12.49 -3.81
N HIS A 19 12.93 -11.29 -3.39
CA HIS A 19 13.83 -10.21 -2.97
C HIS A 19 14.00 -10.13 -1.45
N GLY A 20 13.22 -10.90 -0.69
CA GLY A 20 13.27 -10.96 0.77
C GLY A 20 12.46 -9.85 1.44
N GLN A 21 12.78 -9.57 2.70
CA GLN A 21 12.03 -8.58 3.48
C GLN A 21 12.45 -7.14 3.14
N PHE A 22 11.46 -6.26 2.99
CA PHE A 22 11.71 -4.84 2.86
C PHE A 22 12.27 -4.28 4.18
N LYS A 23 13.46 -3.67 4.11
CA LYS A 23 14.18 -3.14 5.27
C LYS A 23 13.65 -1.80 5.79
N GLY A 24 12.79 -1.13 5.01
CA GLY A 24 12.19 0.13 5.41
C GLY A 24 11.00 -0.05 6.36
N GLU A 25 10.59 1.04 6.99
CA GLU A 25 9.41 1.05 7.84
C GLU A 25 8.15 1.16 6.99
N VAL A 26 7.22 0.24 7.18
CA VAL A 26 5.89 0.27 6.54
C VAL A 26 4.84 0.27 7.65
N LYS A 27 3.99 1.29 7.66
CA LYS A 27 2.87 1.45 8.60
C LYS A 27 1.59 1.66 7.82
N VAL A 28 0.49 1.18 8.38
CA VAL A 28 -0.86 1.48 7.89
C VAL A 28 -1.36 2.71 8.63
N ASP A 29 -1.71 3.77 7.91
CA ASP A 29 -2.26 5.01 8.44
C ASP A 29 -3.73 5.14 8.01
N GLY A 30 -4.61 4.45 8.75
CA GLY A 30 -6.03 4.36 8.42
C GLY A 30 -6.26 3.63 7.09
N GLN A 31 -6.65 4.39 6.07
CA GLN A 31 -6.83 3.87 4.70
C GLN A 31 -5.57 3.96 3.84
N ASP A 32 -4.57 4.73 4.27
CA ASP A 32 -3.33 4.99 3.53
C ASP A 32 -2.16 4.16 4.07
N LEU A 33 -1.04 4.21 3.36
CA LEU A 33 0.23 3.58 3.77
C LEU A 33 1.26 4.66 4.07
N THR A 34 2.04 4.49 5.13
CA THR A 34 3.24 5.29 5.38
C THR A 34 4.47 4.42 5.20
N VAL A 35 5.31 4.76 4.23
CA VAL A 35 6.54 4.03 3.90
C VAL A 35 7.74 4.95 4.13
N ASN A 36 8.64 4.58 5.04
CA ASN A 36 9.81 5.39 5.44
C ASN A 36 9.44 6.84 5.80
N GLY A 37 8.34 7.03 6.52
CA GLY A 37 7.83 8.35 6.89
C GLY A 37 7.13 9.13 5.77
N LYS A 38 7.04 8.57 4.55
CA LYS A 38 6.28 9.17 3.44
C LYS A 38 4.90 8.56 3.35
N ARG A 39 3.86 9.40 3.37
CA ARG A 39 2.48 8.97 3.18
C ARG A 39 2.20 8.69 1.71
N VAL A 40 1.62 7.53 1.45
CA VAL A 40 1.23 6.99 0.15
C VAL A 40 -0.27 6.74 0.21
N ARG A 41 -1.01 7.41 -0.68
CA ARG A 41 -2.47 7.24 -0.75
C ARG A 41 -2.82 5.88 -1.35
N PHE A 42 -3.77 5.19 -0.74
CA PHE A 42 -4.20 3.87 -1.22
C PHE A 42 -5.68 3.91 -1.63
N TYR A 43 -5.95 3.56 -2.89
CA TYR A 43 -7.29 3.59 -3.46
C TYR A 43 -7.81 2.16 -3.68
N GLN A 44 -9.02 1.88 -3.22
CA GLN A 44 -9.74 0.61 -3.41
C GLN A 44 -10.88 0.77 -4.43
N GLU A 45 -10.62 1.50 -5.51
CA GLU A 45 -11.62 1.71 -6.55
C GLU A 45 -11.49 0.68 -7.66
N ARG A 46 -12.64 0.16 -8.11
CA ARG A 46 -12.71 -0.82 -9.21
C ARG A 46 -12.61 -0.15 -10.58
N ASP A 47 -13.21 1.03 -10.71
CA ASP A 47 -13.12 1.83 -11.94
C ASP A 47 -11.87 2.72 -11.88
N PRO A 48 -10.89 2.52 -12.78
CA PRO A 48 -9.68 3.34 -12.81
C PRO A 48 -9.95 4.83 -13.04
N ALA A 49 -11.08 5.20 -13.66
CA ALA A 49 -11.46 6.59 -13.91
C ALA A 49 -11.84 7.36 -12.62
N ASN A 50 -12.29 6.64 -11.58
CA ASN A 50 -12.66 7.23 -10.28
C ASN A 50 -11.45 7.51 -9.38
N ILE A 51 -10.26 7.04 -9.75
CA ILE A 51 -9.05 7.26 -8.96
C ILE A 51 -8.52 8.67 -9.28
N PRO A 52 -8.39 9.55 -8.27
CA PRO A 52 -7.90 10.91 -8.48
C PRO A 52 -6.37 10.89 -8.66
N TRP A 53 -5.93 10.64 -9.88
CA TRP A 53 -4.51 10.61 -10.25
C TRP A 53 -3.84 11.99 -10.34
N ALA A 54 -4.64 13.04 -10.43
CA ALA A 54 -4.21 14.43 -10.66
C ALA A 54 -3.57 15.09 -9.43
#